data_AF-A0A2V5PNS3-F1
#
_entry.id   AF-A0A2V5PNS3-F1
#
_cell.length_a   1.000
_cell.length_b   1.000
_cell.length_c   1.000
_cell.angle_alpha   90.00
_cell.angle_beta   90.00
_cell.angle_gamma   90.00
#
_symmetry.space_group_name_H-M   'P 1'
#
loop_
_entity.id
_entity.type
_entity.pdbx_description
1 polymer ?
#
loop_
_entity_poly.entity_id
_entity_poly.type
_entity_poly.pdbx_seq_one_letter_code
_entity_poly.pdbx_strand_id
1 'polypeptide(L)'
;MSCSPRVTDSPTVDTKSRTRPIQSVTKQFTAMCILILQEDHKLNVTNLIEQYVEDCPKAWSNITIHHLLTHTAGIPNYTELPDDFRRERLPTTAAATVKLLIDKPLDFTPGTKMHYSNSGYVLLGYIIEKVTGKSYERALREKIFQPLGMNRSGYDHPATILAGRASGYGLTRFPHPFGTNIVNCIPFAMDLVDMGSGSVLGPAGFGEIAGGHVHRVRGARLLLRLVPRQCTWYRSHWVWSRWTHQRLHITS
;
A
#
# COMPACT_ATOMS: atom_id res chain seq x y z
N MET A 1 -12.94 -13.56 51.16
CA MET A 1 -13.07 -13.55 49.68
C MET A 1 -11.76 -13.04 49.11
N SER A 2 -10.99 -13.94 48.48
CA SER A 2 -9.69 -13.63 47.88
C SER A 2 -9.91 -12.86 46.58
N CYS A 3 -9.43 -11.62 46.51
CA CYS A 3 -9.27 -10.92 45.24
C CYS A 3 -8.22 -11.67 44.43
N SER A 4 -8.59 -12.15 43.24
CA SER A 4 -7.62 -12.64 42.25
C SER A 4 -6.53 -11.59 42.02
N PRO A 5 -5.27 -12.00 41.89
CA PRO A 5 -4.19 -11.07 41.63
C PRO A 5 -4.49 -10.33 40.33
N ARG A 6 -4.41 -8.99 40.41
CA ARG A 6 -4.34 -8.07 39.26
C ARG A 6 -3.34 -8.66 38.29
N VAL A 7 -3.68 -8.75 37.00
CA VAL A 7 -2.76 -9.21 35.94
C VAL A 7 -1.50 -8.34 36.05
N THR A 8 -0.49 -8.87 36.73
CA THR A 8 0.81 -8.24 36.84
C THR A 8 1.42 -8.27 35.47
N ASP A 9 1.84 -7.11 34.98
CA ASP A 9 2.56 -6.92 33.73
C ASP A 9 3.51 -8.09 33.48
N SER A 10 3.17 -8.90 32.47
CA SER A 10 4.01 -10.02 32.06
C SER A 10 5.36 -9.45 31.61
N PRO A 11 6.49 -9.97 32.12
CA PRO A 11 7.79 -9.40 31.84
C PRO A 11 8.12 -9.66 30.36
N THR A 12 8.33 -8.57 29.62
CA THR A 12 8.78 -8.52 28.22
C THR A 12 7.84 -9.18 27.21
N VAL A 13 6.74 -8.51 26.88
CA VAL A 13 6.08 -8.76 25.60
C VAL A 13 7.11 -8.48 24.50
N ASP A 14 7.59 -9.51 23.81
CA ASP A 14 8.41 -9.33 22.62
C ASP A 14 7.54 -8.66 21.55
N THR A 15 7.69 -7.34 21.47
CA THR A 15 6.95 -6.50 20.53
C THR A 15 7.63 -6.42 19.17
N LYS A 16 8.93 -6.74 19.09
CA LYS A 16 9.74 -6.64 17.87
C LYS A 16 9.46 -7.81 16.93
N SER A 17 9.24 -9.00 17.49
CA SER A 17 8.89 -10.19 16.72
C SER A 17 7.40 -10.31 16.37
N ARG A 18 6.54 -9.33 16.66
CA ARG A 18 5.11 -9.42 16.28
C ARG A 18 4.83 -8.82 14.90
N THR A 19 4.03 -9.50 14.09
CA THR A 19 3.53 -8.98 12.80
C THR A 19 2.29 -8.11 13.01
N ARG A 20 2.14 -7.06 12.20
CA ARG A 20 1.09 -6.05 12.32
C ARG A 20 0.64 -5.60 10.94
N PRO A 21 -0.65 -5.29 10.74
CA PRO A 21 -1.09 -4.54 9.56
C PRO A 21 -0.37 -3.20 9.50
N ILE A 22 0.28 -2.92 8.37
CA ILE A 22 1.03 -1.67 8.18
C ILE A 22 0.21 -0.59 7.48
N GLN A 23 -1.05 -0.89 7.13
CA GLN A 23 -2.00 0.08 6.59
C GLN A 23 -1.39 0.80 5.37
N SER A 24 -1.65 2.09 5.19
CA SER A 24 -1.15 2.93 4.10
C SER A 24 0.35 2.86 3.78
N VAL A 25 1.21 2.32 4.66
CA VAL A 25 2.60 1.99 4.31
C VAL A 25 2.68 0.95 3.18
N THR A 26 1.66 0.10 3.05
CA THR A 26 1.48 -0.88 1.96
C THR A 26 1.61 -0.25 0.57
N LYS A 27 1.19 1.01 0.41
CA LYS A 27 1.25 1.74 -0.86
C LYS A 27 2.67 1.81 -1.44
N GLN A 28 3.69 1.82 -0.59
CA GLN A 28 5.09 1.79 -1.05
C GLN A 28 5.44 0.47 -1.75
N PHE A 29 4.89 -0.66 -1.29
CA PHE A 29 5.08 -1.98 -1.91
C PHE A 29 4.36 -2.07 -3.24
N THR A 30 3.14 -1.53 -3.31
CA THR A 30 2.36 -1.44 -4.55
C THR A 30 3.09 -0.61 -5.59
N ALA A 31 3.51 0.60 -5.22
CA ALA A 31 4.26 1.50 -6.10
C ALA A 31 5.58 0.85 -6.56
N MET A 32 6.32 0.23 -5.65
CA MET A 32 7.54 -0.50 -5.98
C MET A 32 7.27 -1.65 -6.96
N CYS A 33 6.19 -2.42 -6.78
CA CYS A 33 5.84 -3.51 -7.70
C CYS A 33 5.52 -2.98 -9.10
N ILE A 34 4.79 -1.86 -9.21
CA ILE A 34 4.52 -1.18 -10.49
C ILE A 34 5.82 -0.75 -11.17
N LEU A 35 6.76 -0.14 -10.42
CA LEU A 35 8.04 0.29 -10.98
C LEU A 35 8.93 -0.88 -11.39
N ILE A 36 8.92 -1.99 -10.65
CA ILE A 36 9.60 -3.24 -11.07
C ILE A 36 8.98 -3.77 -12.37
N LEU A 37 7.65 -3.77 -12.48
CA LEU A 37 6.97 -4.19 -13.71
C LEU A 37 7.31 -3.30 -14.91
N GLN A 38 7.50 -2.00 -14.68
CA GLN A 38 7.99 -1.08 -15.71
C GLN A 38 9.42 -1.39 -16.14
N GLU A 39 10.32 -1.63 -15.20
CA GLU A 39 11.71 -2.02 -15.50
C GLU A 39 11.77 -3.37 -16.24
N ASP A 40 10.84 -4.29 -15.94
CA ASP A 40 10.65 -5.55 -16.66
C ASP A 40 9.97 -5.36 -18.05
N HIS A 41 9.75 -4.12 -18.49
CA HIS A 41 9.06 -3.75 -19.75
C HIS A 41 7.64 -4.32 -19.90
N LYS A 42 6.97 -4.64 -18.78
CA LYS A 42 5.61 -5.19 -18.80
C LYS A 42 4.50 -4.13 -18.83
N LEU A 43 4.82 -2.91 -18.42
CA LEU A 43 3.95 -1.74 -18.46
C LEU A 43 4.79 -0.46 -18.50
N ASN A 44 4.16 0.69 -18.72
CA ASN A 44 4.76 2.01 -18.50
C ASN A 44 3.83 2.85 -17.63
N VAL A 45 4.37 3.63 -16.68
CA VAL A 45 3.56 4.49 -15.82
C VAL A 45 2.79 5.58 -16.59
N THR A 46 3.17 5.88 -17.84
CA THR A 46 2.43 6.80 -18.71
C THR A 46 1.32 6.10 -19.49
N ASN A 47 1.17 4.77 -19.41
CA ASN A 47 0.06 4.07 -20.03
C ASN A 47 -1.27 4.49 -19.40
N LEU A 48 -2.30 4.54 -20.25
CA LEU A 48 -3.66 4.83 -19.84
C LEU A 48 -4.23 3.62 -19.10
N ILE A 49 -4.99 3.87 -18.04
CA ILE A 49 -5.55 2.79 -17.21
C ILE A 49 -6.62 1.99 -17.95
N GLU A 50 -7.26 2.57 -18.97
CA GLU A 50 -8.25 1.91 -19.83
C GLU A 50 -7.67 0.69 -20.59
N GLN A 51 -6.34 0.62 -20.73
CA GLN A 51 -5.67 -0.54 -21.33
C GLN A 51 -5.72 -1.78 -20.44
N TYR A 52 -6.00 -1.60 -19.14
CA TYR A 52 -5.94 -2.66 -18.14
C TYR A 52 -7.29 -2.93 -17.46
N VAL A 53 -8.14 -1.89 -17.33
CA VAL A 53 -9.44 -1.96 -16.65
C VAL A 53 -10.52 -2.37 -17.64
N GLU A 54 -11.18 -3.51 -17.36
CA GLU A 54 -12.36 -3.96 -18.10
C GLU A 54 -13.54 -2.99 -17.85
N ASP A 55 -14.34 -2.73 -18.89
CA ASP A 55 -15.47 -1.79 -18.85
C ASP A 55 -15.08 -0.39 -18.32
N CYS A 56 -13.87 0.07 -18.67
CA CYS A 56 -13.34 1.36 -18.22
C CYS A 56 -14.28 2.52 -18.61
N PRO A 57 -14.72 3.36 -17.65
CA PRO A 57 -15.56 4.51 -17.95
C PRO A 57 -14.88 5.47 -18.92
N LYS A 58 -15.64 6.05 -19.85
CA LYS A 58 -15.12 7.10 -20.76
C LYS A 58 -14.47 8.27 -20.00
N ALA A 59 -14.98 8.58 -18.79
CA ALA A 59 -14.41 9.61 -17.93
C ALA A 59 -12.95 9.33 -17.53
N TRP A 60 -12.53 8.06 -17.52
CA TRP A 60 -11.20 7.63 -17.10
C TRP A 60 -10.19 7.55 -18.25
N SER A 61 -10.61 7.85 -19.49
CA SER A 61 -9.79 7.75 -20.71
C SER A 61 -8.46 8.52 -20.67
N ASN A 62 -8.37 9.59 -19.87
CA ASN A 62 -7.15 10.40 -19.73
C ASN A 62 -6.36 10.09 -18.45
N ILE A 63 -6.73 9.05 -17.70
CA ILE A 63 -6.05 8.67 -16.47
C ILE A 63 -4.90 7.73 -16.80
N THR A 64 -3.69 8.07 -16.33
CA THR A 64 -2.49 7.25 -16.45
C THR A 64 -2.22 6.51 -15.15
N ILE A 65 -1.39 5.46 -15.21
CA ILE A 65 -0.86 4.79 -14.01
C ILE A 65 -0.13 5.81 -13.09
N HIS A 66 0.58 6.78 -13.67
CA HIS A 66 1.24 7.86 -12.94
C HIS A 66 0.23 8.72 -12.14
N HIS A 67 -0.95 9.00 -12.69
CA HIS A 67 -1.99 9.71 -11.95
C HIS A 67 -2.47 8.92 -10.72
N LEU A 68 -2.55 7.58 -10.82
CA LEU A 68 -2.89 6.73 -9.67
C LEU A 68 -1.79 6.77 -8.60
N LEU A 69 -0.52 6.60 -9.01
CA LEU A 69 0.65 6.60 -8.10
C LEU A 69 0.78 7.92 -7.33
N THR A 70 0.46 9.04 -7.97
CA THR A 70 0.61 10.39 -7.42
C THR A 70 -0.65 10.95 -6.77
N HIS A 71 -1.72 10.16 -6.67
CA HIS A 71 -3.01 10.62 -6.13
C HIS A 71 -3.61 11.82 -6.88
N THR A 72 -3.47 11.84 -8.20
CA THR A 72 -3.94 12.93 -9.07
C THR A 72 -4.99 12.49 -10.09
N ALA A 73 -5.56 11.28 -9.92
CA ALA A 73 -6.49 10.70 -10.90
C ALA A 73 -7.90 11.30 -10.89
N GLY A 74 -8.35 11.89 -9.78
CA GLY A 74 -9.72 12.41 -9.64
C GLY A 74 -10.80 11.34 -9.46
N ILE A 75 -10.43 10.07 -9.28
CA ILE A 75 -11.38 8.97 -9.04
C ILE A 75 -11.89 9.03 -7.60
N PRO A 76 -13.22 8.93 -7.37
CA PRO A 76 -13.79 8.91 -6.03
C PRO A 76 -13.16 7.86 -5.13
N ASN A 77 -12.91 8.25 -3.88
CA ASN A 77 -12.30 7.36 -2.90
C ASN A 77 -13.38 6.47 -2.27
N TYR A 78 -13.24 5.14 -2.36
CA TYR A 78 -14.28 4.23 -1.86
C TYR A 78 -14.49 4.37 -0.34
N THR A 79 -13.44 4.80 0.38
CA THR A 79 -13.50 5.08 1.83
C THR A 79 -14.31 6.31 2.20
N GLU A 80 -14.68 7.13 1.21
CA GLU A 80 -15.51 8.33 1.38
C GLU A 80 -16.95 8.09 0.92
N LEU A 81 -17.24 6.92 0.36
CA LEU A 81 -18.59 6.56 -0.04
C LEU A 81 -19.45 6.21 1.19
N PRO A 82 -20.78 6.39 1.12
CA PRO A 82 -21.70 5.91 2.15
C PRO A 82 -21.49 4.43 2.47
N ASP A 83 -21.75 4.03 3.72
CA ASP A 83 -21.61 2.66 4.25
C ASP A 83 -20.18 2.07 4.28
N ASP A 84 -19.15 2.90 4.20
CA ASP A 84 -17.76 2.44 4.20
C ASP A 84 -17.41 1.54 5.40
N PHE A 85 -17.74 1.98 6.61
CA PHE A 85 -17.52 1.22 7.85
C PHE A 85 -18.09 -0.21 7.83
N ARG A 86 -19.17 -0.46 7.06
CA ARG A 86 -19.75 -1.79 6.93
C ARG A 86 -19.00 -2.61 5.88
N ARG A 87 -18.60 -2.00 4.76
CA ARG A 87 -17.84 -2.65 3.69
C ARG A 87 -16.42 -3.02 4.13
N GLU A 88 -15.75 -2.14 4.87
CA GLU A 88 -14.42 -2.38 5.43
C GLU A 88 -14.35 -3.64 6.32
N ARG A 89 -15.49 -4.17 6.77
CA ARG A 89 -15.58 -5.37 7.62
C ARG A 89 -15.88 -6.64 6.83
N LEU A 90 -16.09 -6.53 5.52
CA LEU A 90 -16.48 -7.64 4.66
C LEU A 90 -15.38 -7.93 3.62
N PRO A 91 -15.08 -9.20 3.35
CA PRO A 91 -14.32 -9.61 2.19
C PRO A 91 -14.88 -8.99 0.90
N THR A 92 -14.02 -8.46 0.04
CA THR A 92 -14.34 -7.97 -1.32
C THR A 92 -13.26 -8.41 -2.31
N THR A 93 -13.17 -7.86 -3.51
CA THR A 93 -12.01 -8.07 -4.40
C THR A 93 -11.64 -6.73 -5.01
N ALA A 94 -10.41 -6.57 -5.51
CA ALA A 94 -10.03 -5.36 -6.24
C ALA A 94 -11.01 -5.08 -7.39
N ALA A 95 -11.41 -6.10 -8.15
CA ALA A 95 -12.41 -5.97 -9.22
C ALA A 95 -13.77 -5.48 -8.70
N ALA A 96 -14.26 -6.01 -7.58
CA ALA A 96 -15.51 -5.57 -6.97
C ALA A 96 -15.42 -4.13 -6.46
N THR A 97 -14.30 -3.74 -5.86
CA THR A 97 -14.07 -2.36 -5.40
C THR A 97 -13.98 -1.38 -6.59
N VAL A 98 -13.29 -1.74 -7.67
CA VAL A 98 -13.25 -0.96 -8.93
C VAL A 98 -14.67 -0.76 -9.47
N LYS A 99 -15.48 -1.82 -9.47
CA LYS A 99 -16.88 -1.77 -9.97
C LYS A 99 -17.76 -0.78 -9.20
N LEU A 100 -17.49 -0.52 -7.91
CA LEU A 100 -18.22 0.50 -7.14
C LEU A 100 -18.00 1.93 -7.66
N LEU A 101 -16.94 2.14 -8.46
CA LEU A 101 -16.47 3.45 -8.87
C LEU A 101 -16.74 3.75 -10.36
N ILE A 102 -16.97 2.72 -11.17
CA ILE A 102 -17.15 2.82 -12.64
C ILE A 102 -18.28 3.79 -13.01
N ASP A 103 -19.39 3.77 -12.28
CA ASP A 103 -20.56 4.62 -12.58
C ASP A 103 -20.52 6.00 -11.93
N LYS A 104 -19.40 6.36 -11.26
CA LYS A 104 -19.29 7.62 -10.52
C LYS A 104 -18.54 8.69 -11.34
N PRO A 105 -18.97 9.96 -11.28
CA PRO A 105 -18.23 11.04 -11.89
C PRO A 105 -16.86 11.22 -11.22
N LEU A 106 -15.89 11.76 -11.96
CA LEU A 106 -14.64 12.20 -11.36
C LEU A 106 -14.87 13.40 -10.44
N ASP A 107 -14.17 13.43 -9.32
CA ASP A 107 -14.18 14.56 -8.38
C ASP A 107 -13.47 15.79 -8.98
N PHE A 108 -12.49 15.57 -9.86
CA PHE A 108 -11.75 16.60 -10.57
C PHE A 108 -11.04 16.05 -11.82
N THR A 109 -10.61 16.95 -12.71
CA THR A 109 -9.87 16.59 -13.92
C THR A 109 -8.52 15.93 -13.58
N PRO A 110 -8.17 14.78 -14.17
CA PRO A 110 -6.91 14.10 -13.90
C PRO A 110 -5.69 15.01 -14.08
N GLY A 111 -4.74 14.92 -13.15
CA GLY A 111 -3.49 15.71 -13.14
C GLY A 111 -3.61 17.13 -12.62
N THR A 112 -4.83 17.66 -12.37
CA THR A 112 -5.00 19.08 -11.97
C THR A 112 -4.91 19.33 -10.47
N LYS A 113 -5.17 18.31 -9.63
CA LYS A 113 -5.14 18.39 -8.17
C LYS A 113 -4.60 17.08 -7.60
N MET A 114 -4.07 17.15 -6.38
CA MET A 114 -3.74 15.97 -5.58
C MET A 114 -4.83 15.76 -4.54
N HIS A 115 -5.41 14.56 -4.50
CA HIS A 115 -6.34 14.12 -3.47
C HIS A 115 -6.02 12.67 -3.12
N TYR A 116 -5.62 12.44 -1.86
CA TYR A 116 -5.27 11.11 -1.37
C TYR A 116 -6.38 10.12 -1.66
N SER A 117 -6.04 8.95 -2.20
CA SER A 117 -7.03 8.00 -2.72
C SER A 117 -6.58 6.57 -2.47
N ASN A 118 -7.40 5.81 -1.74
CA ASN A 118 -7.24 4.37 -1.59
C ASN A 118 -7.72 3.65 -2.86
N SER A 119 -8.80 4.13 -3.48
CA SER A 119 -9.27 3.66 -4.79
C SER A 119 -8.15 3.61 -5.83
N GLY A 120 -7.32 4.65 -5.91
CA GLY A 120 -6.21 4.69 -6.85
C GLY A 120 -5.21 3.54 -6.65
N TYR A 121 -4.93 3.17 -5.41
CA TYR A 121 -4.01 2.08 -5.08
C TYR A 121 -4.64 0.69 -5.20
N VAL A 122 -5.96 0.57 -4.99
CA VAL A 122 -6.71 -0.64 -5.36
C VAL A 122 -6.67 -0.88 -6.86
N LEU A 123 -6.83 0.17 -7.68
CA LEU A 123 -6.64 0.07 -9.13
C LEU A 123 -5.22 -0.36 -9.50
N LEU A 124 -4.19 0.16 -8.83
CA LEU A 124 -2.81 -0.30 -9.06
C LEU A 124 -2.63 -1.78 -8.72
N GLY A 125 -3.25 -2.24 -7.62
CA GLY A 125 -3.30 -3.67 -7.27
C GLY A 125 -3.94 -4.51 -8.37
N TYR A 126 -5.09 -4.09 -8.87
CA TYR A 126 -5.78 -4.73 -10.00
C TYR A 126 -4.91 -4.78 -11.26
N ILE A 127 -4.23 -3.68 -11.62
CA ILE A 127 -3.31 -3.62 -12.77
C ILE A 127 -2.15 -4.60 -12.60
N ILE A 128 -1.57 -4.72 -11.39
CA ILE A 128 -0.52 -5.72 -11.10
C ILE A 128 -1.03 -7.12 -11.40
N GLU A 129 -2.24 -7.47 -10.97
CA GLU A 129 -2.82 -8.79 -11.22
C GLU A 129 -3.04 -9.04 -12.71
N LYS A 130 -3.61 -8.06 -13.43
CA LYS A 130 -3.84 -8.15 -14.89
C LYS A 130 -2.54 -8.32 -15.68
N VAL A 131 -1.50 -7.55 -15.36
CA VAL A 131 -0.21 -7.58 -16.07
C VAL A 131 0.59 -8.84 -15.74
N THR A 132 0.46 -9.37 -14.52
CA THR A 132 1.24 -10.54 -14.09
C THR A 132 0.53 -11.87 -14.31
N GLY A 133 -0.79 -11.88 -14.41
CA GLY A 133 -1.61 -13.10 -14.38
C GLY A 133 -1.56 -13.82 -13.03
N LYS A 134 -1.15 -13.13 -11.95
CA LYS A 134 -0.98 -13.69 -10.60
C LYS A 134 -1.77 -12.85 -9.61
N SER A 135 -2.15 -13.44 -8.47
CA SER A 135 -2.72 -12.65 -7.38
C SER A 135 -1.71 -11.59 -6.90
N TYR A 136 -2.23 -10.48 -6.38
CA TYR A 136 -1.45 -9.37 -5.85
C TYR A 136 -0.46 -9.85 -4.77
N GLU A 137 -0.92 -10.70 -3.85
CA GLU A 137 -0.06 -11.34 -2.84
C GLU A 137 1.12 -12.07 -3.49
N ARG A 138 0.86 -12.89 -4.51
CA ARG A 138 1.91 -13.67 -5.18
C ARG A 138 2.88 -12.76 -5.92
N ALA A 139 2.37 -11.71 -6.57
CA ALA A 139 3.21 -10.73 -7.24
C ALA A 139 4.15 -10.01 -6.26
N LEU A 140 3.64 -9.52 -5.13
CA LEU A 140 4.48 -8.92 -4.08
C LEU A 140 5.49 -9.91 -3.51
N ARG A 141 5.06 -11.15 -3.24
CA ARG A 141 5.95 -12.17 -2.68
C ARG A 141 7.12 -12.47 -3.59
N GLU A 142 6.87 -12.70 -4.88
CA GLU A 142 7.90 -13.07 -5.85
C GLU A 142 8.79 -11.88 -6.24
N LYS A 143 8.24 -10.66 -6.34
CA LYS A 143 8.98 -9.49 -6.82
C LYS A 143 9.67 -8.70 -5.70
N ILE A 144 9.16 -8.78 -4.47
CA ILE A 144 9.63 -7.95 -3.36
C ILE A 144 10.06 -8.80 -2.18
N PHE A 145 9.15 -9.58 -1.58
CA PHE A 145 9.44 -10.20 -0.29
C PHE A 145 10.51 -11.27 -0.36
N GLN A 146 10.45 -12.18 -1.35
CA GLN A 146 11.45 -13.25 -1.50
C GLN A 146 12.83 -12.71 -1.88
N PRO A 147 12.99 -11.83 -2.90
CA PRO A 147 14.30 -11.29 -3.26
C PRO A 147 14.98 -10.50 -2.14
N LEU A 148 14.19 -9.85 -1.27
CA LEU A 148 14.69 -9.05 -0.14
C LEU A 148 14.80 -9.85 1.17
N GLY A 149 14.46 -11.14 1.17
CA GLY A 149 14.50 -11.97 2.38
C GLY A 149 13.50 -11.55 3.46
N MET A 150 12.40 -10.92 3.09
CA MET A 150 11.37 -10.40 3.99
C MET A 150 10.43 -11.52 4.46
N ASN A 151 10.97 -12.53 5.13
CA ASN A 151 10.26 -13.75 5.53
C ASN A 151 9.19 -13.55 6.63
N ARG A 152 9.10 -12.33 7.16
CA ARG A 152 8.13 -11.92 8.19
C ARG A 152 7.17 -10.85 7.70
N SER A 153 7.07 -10.71 6.38
CA SER A 153 6.13 -9.84 5.68
C SER A 153 5.27 -10.67 4.75
N GLY A 154 4.02 -10.28 4.59
CA GLY A 154 3.06 -11.03 3.80
C GLY A 154 1.75 -10.29 3.65
N TYR A 155 0.82 -10.95 2.97
CA TYR A 155 -0.54 -10.46 2.84
C TYR A 155 -1.35 -10.82 4.08
N ASP A 156 -2.14 -9.87 4.58
CA ASP A 156 -3.07 -10.14 5.67
C ASP A 156 -4.26 -10.93 5.14
N HIS A 157 -4.65 -12.00 5.84
CA HIS A 157 -5.83 -12.81 5.52
C HIS A 157 -6.68 -12.92 6.80
N PRO A 158 -7.87 -12.29 6.89
CA PRO A 158 -8.70 -12.21 8.10
C PRO A 158 -9.26 -13.56 8.51
N ALA A 159 -9.42 -14.49 7.55
CA ALA A 159 -9.82 -15.86 7.81
C ALA A 159 -8.66 -16.73 8.37
N THR A 160 -7.42 -16.26 8.31
CA THR A 160 -6.24 -17.01 8.76
C THR A 160 -5.81 -16.58 10.15
N ILE A 161 -5.73 -17.52 11.08
CA ILE A 161 -5.14 -17.29 12.40
C ILE A 161 -3.63 -17.26 12.26
N LEU A 162 -3.05 -16.05 12.30
CA LEU A 162 -1.61 -15.83 12.20
C LEU A 162 -0.97 -15.77 13.58
N ALA A 163 -0.15 -16.76 13.91
CA ALA A 163 0.61 -16.79 15.15
C ALA A 163 1.54 -15.57 15.25
N GLY A 164 1.53 -14.88 16.39
CA GLY A 164 2.35 -13.69 16.62
C GLY A 164 1.83 -12.40 15.96
N ARG A 165 0.62 -12.42 15.36
CA ARG A 165 -0.06 -11.20 14.92
C ARG A 165 -0.51 -10.37 16.13
N ALA A 166 -0.22 -9.07 16.09
CA ALA A 166 -0.71 -8.15 17.12
C ALA A 166 -2.22 -7.87 16.95
N SER A 167 -2.96 -7.84 18.06
CA SER A 167 -4.34 -7.38 18.10
C SER A 167 -4.41 -5.85 17.96
N GLY A 168 -5.39 -5.36 17.20
CA GLY A 168 -5.66 -3.94 17.05
C GLY A 168 -6.54 -3.43 18.18
N TYR A 169 -6.23 -2.24 18.70
CA TYR A 169 -7.06 -1.60 19.73
C TYR A 169 -7.36 -0.16 19.31
N GLY A 170 -8.57 0.29 19.59
CA GLY A 170 -9.02 1.64 19.27
C GLY A 170 -9.67 2.29 20.47
N LEU A 171 -9.63 3.62 20.48
CA LEU A 171 -10.34 4.41 21.47
C LEU A 171 -11.80 4.55 21.07
N THR A 172 -12.71 4.08 21.91
CA THR A 172 -14.13 4.36 21.77
C THR A 172 -14.42 5.78 22.23
N ARG A 173 -15.22 6.50 21.43
CA ARG A 173 -15.68 7.85 21.77
C ARG A 173 -16.67 7.85 22.94
N PHE A 174 -17.25 6.70 23.24
CA PHE A 174 -18.16 6.49 24.37
C PHE A 174 -17.47 5.66 25.45
N PRO A 175 -17.56 6.09 26.72
CA PRO A 175 -17.01 5.32 27.82
C PRO A 175 -17.73 3.98 27.93
N HIS A 176 -16.95 2.90 27.91
CA HIS A 176 -17.49 1.59 28.17
C HIS A 176 -17.92 1.53 29.63
N PRO A 177 -19.10 0.98 29.97
CA PRO A 177 -19.60 0.93 31.34
C PRO A 177 -18.67 0.26 32.36
N PHE A 178 -17.61 -0.43 31.91
CA PHE A 178 -16.62 -1.12 32.74
C PHE A 178 -15.26 -0.40 32.82
N GLY A 179 -15.18 0.89 32.45
CA GLY A 179 -14.06 1.76 32.83
C GLY A 179 -12.84 1.78 31.90
N THR A 180 -12.93 1.23 30.68
CA THR A 180 -11.90 1.47 29.64
C THR A 180 -12.53 1.95 28.34
N ASN A 181 -11.92 2.96 27.73
CA ASN A 181 -12.31 3.43 26.40
C ASN A 181 -11.54 2.68 25.31
N ILE A 182 -10.86 1.58 25.64
CA ILE A 182 -10.04 0.82 24.70
C ILE A 182 -10.81 -0.46 24.38
N VAL A 183 -11.27 -0.58 23.14
CA VAL A 183 -11.88 -1.81 22.65
C VAL A 183 -10.97 -2.49 21.65
N ASN A 184 -11.03 -3.82 21.63
CA ASN A 184 -10.43 -4.58 20.56
C ASN A 184 -11.13 -4.18 19.26
N CYS A 185 -10.39 -3.58 18.32
CA CYS A 185 -10.93 -3.30 17.02
C CYS A 185 -11.07 -4.65 16.32
N ILE A 186 -12.29 -4.99 15.90
CA ILE A 186 -12.48 -6.05 14.91
C ILE A 186 -11.53 -5.68 13.76
N PRO A 187 -10.60 -6.58 13.38
CA PRO A 187 -9.67 -6.27 12.31
C PRO A 187 -10.50 -5.86 11.11
N PHE A 188 -10.24 -4.66 10.60
CA PHE A 188 -10.66 -4.30 9.26
C PHE A 188 -10.33 -5.48 8.33
N ALA A 189 -11.20 -5.82 7.39
CA ALA A 189 -10.93 -6.75 6.30
C ALA A 189 -9.93 -6.06 5.34
N MET A 190 -8.72 -5.83 5.85
CA MET A 190 -7.60 -5.17 5.18
C MET A 190 -7.10 -5.96 3.98
N ASP A 191 -7.46 -7.24 3.93
CA ASP A 191 -7.11 -8.20 2.91
C ASP A 191 -7.79 -7.96 1.57
N LEU A 192 -8.92 -7.27 1.53
CA LEU A 192 -9.70 -7.28 0.31
C LEU A 192 -10.27 -5.93 -0.04
N VAL A 193 -10.63 -5.14 0.97
CA VAL A 193 -11.13 -3.78 0.76
C VAL A 193 -9.99 -2.84 0.38
N ASP A 194 -8.77 -3.12 0.86
CA ASP A 194 -7.62 -2.23 0.81
C ASP A 194 -6.41 -2.84 0.07
N MET A 195 -6.67 -3.65 -0.97
CA MET A 195 -5.62 -4.26 -1.80
C MET A 195 -4.66 -3.19 -2.31
N GLY A 196 -3.39 -3.28 -1.94
CA GLY A 196 -2.38 -2.29 -2.33
C GLY A 196 -2.42 -0.96 -1.58
N SER A 197 -3.40 -0.75 -0.71
CA SER A 197 -3.52 0.43 0.14
C SER A 197 -3.40 0.15 1.63
N GLY A 198 -3.46 -1.12 2.08
CA GLY A 198 -3.22 -1.49 3.48
C GLY A 198 -3.08 -2.97 3.84
N SER A 199 -3.01 -3.84 2.84
CA SER A 199 -3.05 -5.29 3.00
C SER A 199 -1.76 -5.98 3.46
N VAL A 200 -0.65 -5.27 3.66
CA VAL A 200 0.64 -5.89 4.04
C VAL A 200 0.81 -5.98 5.56
N LEU A 201 1.40 -7.08 6.01
CA LEU A 201 1.87 -7.28 7.38
C LEU A 201 3.39 -7.05 7.48
N GLY A 202 3.85 -6.48 8.58
CA GLY A 202 5.27 -6.32 8.88
C GLY A 202 5.60 -6.29 10.38
N PRO A 203 6.88 -6.50 10.76
CA PRO A 203 7.34 -6.38 12.14
C PRO A 203 7.38 -4.92 12.64
N ALA A 204 7.64 -4.72 13.94
CA ALA A 204 7.88 -3.39 14.50
C ALA A 204 9.10 -2.71 13.86
N GLY A 205 9.07 -1.39 13.66
CA GLY A 205 10.21 -0.61 13.09
C GLY A 205 10.28 -0.61 11.55
N PHE A 206 9.31 -1.22 10.88
CA PHE A 206 9.24 -1.32 9.41
C PHE A 206 9.25 0.04 8.67
N GLY A 207 8.80 1.12 9.33
CA GLY A 207 8.85 2.47 8.78
C GLY A 207 10.26 3.02 8.53
N GLU A 208 11.31 2.39 9.07
CA GLU A 208 12.70 2.80 8.86
C GLU A 208 13.33 2.26 7.55
N ILE A 209 12.65 1.34 6.84
CA ILE A 209 13.16 0.75 5.58
C ILE A 209 13.00 1.72 4.39
N ALA A 210 12.33 2.87 4.59
CA ALA A 210 12.23 3.96 3.61
C ALA A 210 13.60 4.63 3.27
N GLY A 211 14.71 4.18 3.88
CA GLY A 211 16.07 4.67 3.65
C GLY A 211 16.99 3.76 2.83
N GLY A 212 16.48 2.75 2.13
CA GLY A 212 17.29 1.89 1.27
C GLY A 212 17.93 2.65 0.10
N HIS A 213 19.22 2.44 -0.16
CA HIS A 213 19.89 2.98 -1.35
C HIS A 213 19.47 2.18 -2.58
N VAL A 214 18.87 2.86 -3.55
CA VAL A 214 18.60 2.31 -4.88
C VAL A 214 19.88 2.44 -5.70
N HIS A 215 20.59 1.33 -5.91
CA HIS A 215 21.77 1.31 -6.77
C HIS A 215 21.40 0.87 -8.19
N ARG A 216 21.66 1.73 -9.17
CA ARG A 216 21.67 1.34 -10.58
C ARG A 216 23.04 0.73 -10.90
N VAL A 217 23.11 -0.59 -10.98
CA VAL A 217 24.31 -1.27 -11.50
C VAL A 217 24.26 -1.16 -13.03
N ARG A 218 25.38 -0.76 -13.67
CA ARG A 218 25.47 -0.67 -15.13
C ARG A 218 25.14 -2.04 -15.74
N GLY A 219 24.02 -2.10 -16.47
CA GLY A 219 23.42 -3.35 -16.97
C GLY A 219 22.07 -3.68 -16.32
N ALA A 220 21.07 -2.82 -16.57
CA ALA A 220 19.62 -3.08 -16.51
C ALA A 220 19.06 -4.01 -15.40
N ARG A 221 19.37 -3.76 -14.12
CA ARG A 221 18.54 -4.30 -13.02
C ARG A 221 18.56 -3.37 -11.81
N LEU A 222 17.38 -3.00 -11.32
CA LEU A 222 17.20 -2.33 -10.03
C LEU A 222 17.63 -3.32 -8.93
N LEU A 223 18.81 -3.13 -8.36
CA LEU A 223 19.29 -3.93 -7.23
C LEU A 223 19.00 -3.18 -5.94
N LEU A 224 18.02 -3.67 -5.18
CA LEU A 224 17.77 -3.24 -3.82
C LEU A 224 18.62 -4.08 -2.88
N ARG A 225 19.59 -3.44 -2.24
CA ARG A 225 20.42 -4.06 -1.21
C ARG A 225 20.00 -3.47 0.14
N LEU A 226 19.57 -4.34 1.06
CA LEU A 226 19.44 -3.95 2.46
C LEU A 226 20.87 -3.70 2.99
N VAL A 227 21.21 -2.43 3.20
CA VAL A 227 22.47 -2.06 3.87
C VAL A 227 22.13 -1.87 5.35
N PRO A 228 22.68 -2.68 6.27
CA PRO A 228 22.54 -2.42 7.69
C PRO A 228 23.27 -1.11 8.02
N ARG A 229 22.55 -0.05 8.39
CA ARG A 229 23.17 1.23 8.78
C ARG A 229 23.61 1.17 10.24
N GLN A 230 24.92 1.35 10.45
CA GLN A 230 25.45 1.86 11.70
C GLN A 230 24.88 3.27 11.94
N CYS A 231 24.49 3.56 13.18
CA CYS A 231 23.87 4.79 13.61
C CYS A 231 24.80 6.01 13.42
N THR A 232 24.46 6.92 12.51
CA THR A 232 24.86 8.33 12.60
C THR A 232 23.75 9.23 12.06
N TRP A 233 23.30 10.15 12.90
CA TRP A 233 22.31 11.17 12.60
C TRP A 233 22.74 12.06 11.42
N TYR A 234 21.86 12.27 10.43
CA TYR A 234 22.04 13.32 9.42
C TYR A 234 20.71 13.99 9.07
N ARG A 235 20.69 15.33 9.16
CA ARG A 235 19.57 16.20 8.74
C ARG A 235 19.33 16.03 7.24
N SER A 236 18.09 15.76 6.86
CA SER A 236 17.63 15.66 5.48
C SER A 236 17.55 17.04 4.82
N HIS A 237 18.51 17.37 3.96
CA HIS A 237 18.32 18.35 2.89
C HIS A 237 17.94 17.58 1.61
N TRP A 238 16.70 17.77 1.15
CA TRP A 238 16.26 17.33 -0.16
C TRP A 238 16.81 18.30 -1.21
N VAL A 239 17.77 17.87 -2.03
CA VAL A 239 18.17 18.61 -3.24
C VAL A 239 17.45 18.00 -4.43
N TRP A 240 16.41 18.68 -4.91
CA TRP A 240 15.82 18.43 -6.23
C TRP A 240 16.76 19.00 -7.29
N SER A 241 17.48 18.16 -8.04
CA SER A 241 18.18 18.60 -9.24
C SER A 241 17.17 18.85 -10.37
N ARG A 242 17.08 20.10 -10.83
CA ARG A 242 16.29 20.54 -11.98
C ARG A 242 16.70 19.80 -13.25
N TRP A 243 15.71 19.33 -14.00
CA TRP A 243 15.87 18.91 -15.40
C TRP A 243 15.96 20.15 -16.28
N THR A 244 17.12 20.40 -16.91
CA THR A 244 17.24 21.36 -18.00
C THR A 244 17.25 20.64 -19.34
N HIS A 245 16.30 20.98 -20.20
CA HIS A 245 16.32 20.72 -21.63
C HIS A 245 17.67 21.15 -22.23
N GLN A 246 18.34 20.27 -22.96
CA GLN A 246 19.32 20.68 -23.95
C GLN A 246 19.00 20.06 -25.31
N ARG A 247 19.13 20.93 -26.31
CA ARG A 247 18.53 20.89 -27.64
C ARG A 247 19.26 19.93 -28.56
N LEU A 248 18.49 19.36 -29.47
CA LEU A 248 18.95 18.83 -30.75
C LEU A 248 19.82 19.87 -31.46
N HIS A 249 21.04 19.49 -31.85
CA HIS A 249 21.77 20.12 -32.95
C HIS A 249 21.84 19.12 -34.10
N ILE A 250 21.06 19.43 -35.13
CA ILE A 250 21.27 18.95 -36.50
C ILE A 250 22.27 19.92 -37.12
N THR A 251 23.35 19.41 -37.72
CA THR A 251 24.02 20.05 -38.85
C THR A 251 24.49 18.99 -39.84
N SER A 252 24.27 19.34 -41.11
CA SER A 252 24.49 18.67 -42.40
C SER A 252 25.70 17.75 -42.52
#